data_AF-A0A3Q8XN08-F1
#
_entry.id   AF-A0A3Q8XN08-F1
#
_cell.length_a   1.000
_cell.length_b   1.000
_cell.length_c   1.000
_cell.angle_alpha   90.00
_cell.angle_beta   90.00
_cell.angle_gamma   90.00
#
_symmetry.space_group_name_H-M   'P 1'
#
loop_
_entity.id
_entity.type
_entity.pdbx_description
1 polymer ?
#
loop_
_entity_poly.entity_id
_entity_poly.type
_entity_poly.pdbx_seq_one_letter_code
_entity_poly.pdbx_strand_id
1 'polypeptide(L)'
;MKILAAVVGTSVLLSSIGAVHASELVYRPINPSFGGDPLNGNWLLSQATAQTAGGGSPGFSIDFPDFGGIPQPDPTPVPVPEVPLIPSAN
;
A
#
# COMPACT_ATOMS: atom_id res chain seq x y z
N MET A 1 58.41 -7.62 8.56
CA MET A 1 57.66 -8.72 7.90
C MET A 1 56.15 -8.69 8.18
N LYS A 2 55.70 -8.37 9.41
CA LYS A 2 54.26 -8.30 9.80
C LYS A 2 53.42 -7.32 8.98
N ILE A 3 53.96 -6.14 8.68
CA ILE A 3 53.27 -5.08 7.90
C ILE A 3 53.10 -5.50 6.44
N LEU A 4 54.08 -6.22 5.87
CA LEU A 4 54.01 -6.69 4.48
C LEU A 4 52.94 -7.79 4.32
N ALA A 5 52.85 -8.72 5.27
CA ALA A 5 51.81 -9.74 5.29
C ALA A 5 50.41 -9.14 5.45
N ALA A 6 50.27 -8.08 6.25
CA ALA A 6 49.01 -7.35 6.38
C ALA A 6 48.59 -6.69 5.05
N VAL A 7 49.51 -6.02 4.35
CA VAL A 7 49.22 -5.36 3.06
C VAL A 7 48.81 -6.38 1.99
N VAL A 8 49.50 -7.52 1.90
CA VAL A 8 49.14 -8.59 0.96
C VAL A 8 47.78 -9.19 1.31
N GLY A 9 47.51 -9.44 2.59
CA GLY A 9 46.22 -9.96 3.05
C GLY A 9 45.04 -9.04 2.70
N THR A 10 45.19 -7.74 2.91
CA THR A 10 44.14 -6.76 2.57
C THR A 10 43.90 -6.65 1.06
N SER A 11 44.96 -6.73 0.26
CA SER A 11 44.87 -6.66 -1.21
C SER A 11 44.15 -7.88 -1.81
N VAL A 12 44.41 -9.07 -1.25
CA VAL A 12 43.71 -10.31 -1.63
C VAL A 12 42.23 -10.26 -1.24
N LEU A 13 41.91 -9.73 -0.05
CA LEU A 13 40.52 -9.58 0.39
C LEU A 13 39.73 -8.61 -0.50
N LEU A 14 40.32 -7.48 -0.89
CA LEU A 14 39.65 -6.52 -1.80
C LEU A 14 39.42 -7.08 -3.21
N SER A 15 40.32 -7.93 -3.73
CA SER A 15 40.16 -8.55 -5.06
C SER A 15 39.10 -9.67 -5.09
N SER A 16 38.61 -10.11 -3.93
CA SER A 16 37.61 -11.19 -3.84
C SER A 16 36.15 -10.71 -3.95
N ILE A 17 35.93 -9.40 -4.08
CA ILE A 17 34.58 -8.82 -4.22
C ILE A 17 34.11 -9.04 -5.66
N GLY A 18 33.33 -10.09 -5.88
CA GLY A 18 32.70 -10.38 -7.17
C GLY A 18 31.66 -9.33 -7.59
N ALA A 19 31.21 -9.41 -8.85
CA ALA A 19 30.19 -8.51 -9.36
C ALA A 19 28.86 -8.70 -8.59
N VAL A 20 28.41 -7.64 -7.91
CA VAL A 20 27.08 -7.60 -7.28
C VAL A 20 26.06 -7.24 -8.36
N HIS A 21 25.19 -8.19 -8.67
CA HIS A 21 24.06 -7.97 -9.56
C HIS A 21 22.82 -7.61 -8.73
N ALA A 22 22.23 -6.45 -9.01
CA ALA A 22 20.94 -6.05 -8.46
C ALA A 22 19.92 -5.98 -9.60
N SER A 23 18.68 -6.40 -9.33
CA SER A 23 17.56 -6.19 -10.25
C SER A 23 17.08 -4.74 -10.18
N GLU A 24 16.59 -4.22 -11.30
CA GLU A 24 15.94 -2.92 -11.32
C GLU A 24 14.63 -2.96 -10.53
N LEU A 25 14.38 -1.91 -9.75
CA LEU A 25 13.07 -1.65 -9.17
C LEU A 25 12.31 -0.70 -10.10
N VAL A 26 11.46 -1.26 -10.96
CA VAL A 26 10.62 -0.49 -11.88
C VAL A 26 9.37 -0.02 -11.14
N TYR A 27 9.17 1.29 -11.06
CA TYR A 27 7.92 1.86 -10.56
C TYR A 27 6.81 1.72 -11.59
N ARG A 28 5.73 1.06 -11.21
CA ARG A 28 4.49 1.02 -11.98
C ARG A 28 3.34 1.51 -11.11
N PRO A 29 2.60 2.55 -11.53
CA PRO A 29 1.43 3.01 -10.80
C PRO A 29 0.43 1.87 -10.60
N ILE A 30 -0.15 1.76 -9.41
CA ILE A 30 -1.17 0.73 -9.13
C ILE A 30 -2.50 1.10 -9.81
N ASN A 31 -2.79 2.39 -9.90
CA ASN A 31 -4.00 2.91 -10.53
C ASN A 31 -3.88 2.83 -12.07
N PRO A 32 -4.82 2.15 -12.76
CA PRO A 32 -4.85 2.02 -14.21
C PRO A 32 -4.76 3.35 -14.96
N SER A 33 -5.36 4.42 -14.43
CA SER A 33 -5.41 5.74 -15.07
C SER A 33 -4.03 6.36 -15.27
N PHE A 34 -3.01 5.90 -14.55
CA PHE A 34 -1.62 6.37 -14.70
C PHE A 34 -0.73 5.35 -15.44
N GLY A 35 -1.31 4.36 -16.14
CA GLY A 35 -0.55 3.31 -16.86
C GLY A 35 -0.28 2.05 -16.03
N GLY A 36 -1.06 1.84 -14.97
CA GLY A 36 -1.01 0.67 -14.11
C GLY A 36 -1.57 -0.61 -14.73
N ASP A 37 -1.82 -1.61 -13.89
CA ASP A 37 -2.49 -2.84 -14.32
C ASP A 37 -4.00 -2.60 -14.46
N PRO A 38 -4.62 -2.75 -15.64
CA PRO A 38 -6.05 -2.54 -15.82
C PRO A 38 -6.93 -3.48 -14.98
N LEU A 39 -6.41 -4.64 -14.55
CA LEU A 39 -7.14 -5.57 -13.68
C LEU A 39 -7.42 -4.98 -12.28
N ASN A 40 -6.62 -4.01 -11.83
CA ASN A 40 -6.81 -3.38 -10.52
C ASN A 40 -7.97 -2.37 -10.48
N GLY A 41 -8.54 -1.99 -11.63
CA GLY A 41 -9.55 -0.92 -11.70
C GLY A 41 -10.82 -1.22 -10.89
N ASN A 42 -11.37 -2.43 -11.03
CA ASN A 42 -12.60 -2.81 -10.34
C ASN A 42 -12.42 -2.86 -8.81
N TRP A 43 -11.28 -3.39 -8.36
CA TRP A 43 -10.96 -3.46 -6.92
C TRP A 43 -10.76 -2.07 -6.31
N LEU A 44 -9.98 -1.20 -6.97
CA LEU A 44 -9.74 0.16 -6.48
C LEU A 44 -11.04 0.98 -6.40
N LEU A 45 -11.93 0.83 -7.39
CA LEU A 45 -13.23 1.51 -7.39
C LEU A 45 -14.13 1.02 -6.25
N SER A 46 -14.23 -0.31 -6.06
CA SER A 46 -15.02 -0.90 -4.97
C SER A 46 -14.52 -0.46 -3.59
N GLN A 47 -13.21 -0.34 -3.40
CA GLN A 47 -12.62 0.14 -2.15
C GLN A 47 -12.93 1.61 -1.90
N ALA A 48 -12.84 2.45 -2.95
CA ALA A 48 -13.15 3.87 -2.84
C ALA A 48 -14.61 4.11 -2.42
N THR A 49 -15.53 3.30 -2.92
CA THR A 49 -16.96 3.45 -2.62
C THR A 49 -17.36 2.93 -1.25
N ALA A 50 -16.72 1.88 -0.77
CA ALA A 50 -16.96 1.37 0.59
C ALA A 50 -16.54 2.38 1.67
N GLN A 51 -15.59 3.26 1.37
CA GLN A 51 -15.03 4.23 2.33
C GLN A 51 -15.58 5.65 2.14
N THR A 52 -16.34 5.91 1.08
CA THR A 52 -16.94 7.24 0.85
C THR A 52 -18.06 7.47 1.86
N ALA A 53 -17.97 8.56 2.63
CA ALA A 53 -18.88 8.92 3.72
C ALA A 53 -20.37 9.01 3.35
N GLY A 54 -20.70 9.06 2.05
CA GLY A 54 -22.06 9.06 1.52
C GLY A 54 -22.65 7.68 1.20
N GLY A 55 -21.97 6.57 1.53
CA GLY A 55 -22.46 5.22 1.19
C GLY A 55 -22.65 5.02 -0.31
N GLY A 56 -21.82 5.68 -1.12
CA GLY A 56 -21.99 5.77 -2.57
C GLY A 56 -21.69 4.44 -3.23
N SER A 57 -22.72 3.63 -3.50
CA SER A 57 -22.65 2.53 -4.47
C SER A 57 -22.09 3.07 -5.78
N PRO A 58 -20.94 2.59 -6.27
CA PRO A 58 -20.54 2.85 -7.65
C PRO A 58 -21.48 2.03 -8.50
N GLY A 59 -22.07 2.63 -9.53
CA GLY A 59 -22.90 1.94 -10.50
C GLY A 59 -22.15 0.86 -11.28
N PHE A 60 -21.95 -0.29 -10.64
CA PHE A 60 -21.87 -1.60 -11.26
C PHE A 60 -22.73 -2.53 -10.40
N SER A 61 -24.04 -2.50 -10.66
CA SER A 61 -24.92 -3.57 -10.19
C SER A 61 -24.51 -4.84 -10.92
N ILE A 62 -23.66 -5.65 -10.28
CA ILE A 62 -23.78 -7.10 -10.46
C ILE A 62 -25.23 -7.38 -10.07
N ASP A 63 -26.04 -7.81 -11.04
CA ASP A 63 -27.44 -8.17 -10.86
C ASP A 63 -27.50 -9.42 -9.96
N PHE A 64 -27.29 -9.22 -8.66
CA PHE A 64 -27.47 -10.24 -7.66
C PHE A 64 -28.97 -10.49 -7.57
N PRO A 65 -29.46 -11.74 -7.75
CA PRO A 65 -30.88 -12.03 -7.57
C PRO A 65 -31.30 -11.53 -6.18
N ASP A 66 -32.36 -10.73 -6.15
CA ASP A 66 -32.94 -10.10 -4.96
C ASP A 66 -33.20 -11.13 -3.85
N PHE A 67 -32.26 -11.24 -2.91
CA PHE A 67 -32.42 -12.00 -1.67
C PHE A 67 -33.05 -11.09 -0.60
N GLY A 68 -34.32 -10.70 -0.81
CA GLY A 68 -35.23 -10.18 0.20
C GLY A 68 -34.62 -9.18 1.19
N GLY A 69 -34.80 -7.88 0.92
CA GLY A 69 -34.26 -6.76 1.68
C GLY A 69 -34.17 -6.96 3.20
N ILE A 70 -32.96 -7.14 3.71
CA ILE A 70 -32.63 -6.78 5.08
C ILE A 70 -32.55 -5.25 5.14
N PRO A 71 -33.24 -4.57 6.08
CA PRO A 71 -33.12 -3.14 6.24
C PRO A 71 -31.65 -2.77 6.46
N GLN A 72 -31.09 -1.92 5.61
CA GLN A 72 -29.80 -1.30 5.87
C GLN A 72 -29.97 -0.38 7.08
N PRO A 73 -29.24 -0.58 8.19
CA PRO A 73 -29.33 0.32 9.33
C PRO A 73 -28.94 1.74 8.87
N ASP A 74 -29.74 2.71 9.30
CA ASP A 74 -29.58 4.13 9.00
C ASP A 74 -28.12 4.56 9.30
N PRO A 75 -27.36 5.09 8.32
CA PRO A 75 -25.98 5.51 8.51
C PRO A 75 -25.87 6.81 9.31
N THR A 76 -26.71 7.01 10.32
CA THR A 76 -26.47 8.06 11.31
C THR A 76 -25.07 7.82 11.89
N PRO A 77 -24.13 8.76 11.72
CA PRO A 77 -22.81 8.60 12.30
C PRO A 77 -22.97 8.50 13.81
N VAL A 78 -22.64 7.35 14.39
CA VAL A 78 -22.52 7.25 15.84
C VAL A 78 -21.45 8.28 16.24
N PRO A 79 -21.75 9.22 17.17
CA PRO A 79 -20.74 10.15 17.65
C PRO A 79 -19.54 9.35 18.15
N VAL A 80 -18.40 9.51 17.46
CA VAL A 80 -17.14 8.95 17.94
C VAL A 80 -16.82 9.62 19.27
N PRO A 81 -16.36 8.88 20.30
CA PRO A 81 -15.95 9.51 21.54
C PRO A 81 -14.86 10.55 21.25
N GLU A 82 -15.02 11.78 21.76
CA GLU A 82 -13.95 12.78 21.69
C GLU A 82 -12.64 12.16 22.19
N VAL A 83 -11.64 12.12 21.30
CA VAL A 83 -10.27 11.77 21.69
C VAL A 83 -9.86 12.76 22.78
N PRO A 84 -9.50 12.30 24.00
CA PRO A 84 -9.07 13.21 25.05
C PRO A 84 -7.94 14.08 24.51
N LEU A 85 -8.16 15.39 24.48
CA LEU A 85 -7.13 16.35 24.13
C LEU A 85 -6.00 16.16 25.15
N ILE A 86 -4.87 15.62 24.70
CA ILE A 86 -3.63 15.73 25.46
C ILE A 86 -3.45 17.21 25.77
N PRO A 87 -3.25 17.61 27.04
CA PRO A 87 -2.98 19.00 27.35
C PRO A 87 -1.79 19.44 26.51
N SER A 88 -1.99 20.44 25.65
CA SER A 88 -0.89 21.11 25.00
C SER A 88 -0.05 21.70 26.12
N ALA A 89 1.10 21.10 26.39
CA ALA A 89 2.06 21.65 27.34
C ALA A 89 2.45 23.05 26.84
N ASN A 90 2.06 24.06 27.60
CA ASN A 90 2.62 25.40 27.53
C ASN A 90 3.29 25.68 28.87
#